data_AF-A0A954TED5-F1
#
_entry.id   AF-A0A954TED5-F1
#
_cell.length_a   1.000
_cell.length_b   1.000
_cell.length_c   1.000
_cell.angle_alpha   90.00
_cell.angle_beta   90.00
_cell.angle_gamma   90.00
#
_symmetry.space_group_name_H-M   'P 1'
#
loop_
_entity.id
_entity.type
_entity.pdbx_description
1 polymer ?
#
loop_
_entity_poly.entity_id
_entity_poly.type
_entity_poly.pdbx_seq_one_letter_code
_entity_poly.pdbx_strand_id
1 'polypeptide(L)'
;MKPLFKSSRRRQFRRLFAEQLEDRRVLATVVWDGGGGDFFWSNPLNWSGDQLPQNGDDVTINSGENTIEFNSPVDLDIDTLTLQTSIKVTQGRLGIGGDFAIDSGRSISVEGANSQFVATNATSIDGISIFVSAGGIASFPSVIDYDANYASPTLRASGAGSVIDLSNLTNLDFSGAHAHIIPVEALVGGTIDLSSVTQLSDRSESYARGLAIKADGAGSKVDLSSLVNFLQESNWDTGWRSSLTTSNGGEIDALALTTLKKVNASFDGNGTLPHAQ
;
A
#
# COMPACT_ATOMS: atom_id res chain seq x y z
N MET A 1 -29.49 -75.95 -51.15
CA MET A 1 -30.44 -75.01 -50.54
C MET A 1 -29.93 -74.63 -49.15
N LYS A 2 -30.04 -73.33 -48.80
CA LYS A 2 -29.69 -72.60 -47.56
C LYS A 2 -28.30 -71.91 -47.47
N PRO A 3 -28.22 -70.62 -47.04
CA PRO A 3 -27.23 -69.66 -47.56
C PRO A 3 -26.41 -68.88 -46.50
N LEU A 4 -25.43 -68.08 -46.98
CA LEU A 4 -24.82 -66.85 -46.40
C LEU A 4 -24.04 -67.00 -45.06
N PHE A 5 -22.93 -66.30 -44.80
CA PHE A 5 -22.73 -64.84 -44.84
C PHE A 5 -21.29 -64.45 -45.20
N LYS A 6 -21.13 -63.39 -46.00
CA LYS A 6 -19.87 -62.63 -46.14
C LYS A 6 -19.68 -61.74 -44.91
N SER A 7 -18.62 -61.96 -44.13
CA SER A 7 -18.24 -61.04 -43.05
C SER A 7 -17.59 -59.78 -43.62
N SER A 8 -18.27 -58.65 -43.50
CA SER A 8 -17.71 -57.32 -43.75
C SER A 8 -16.85 -56.92 -42.54
N ARG A 9 -15.52 -56.82 -42.72
CA ARG A 9 -14.63 -56.22 -41.72
C ARG A 9 -14.70 -54.71 -41.84
N ARG A 10 -15.46 -54.06 -40.94
CA ARG A 10 -15.37 -52.60 -40.73
C ARG A 10 -13.99 -52.27 -40.17
N ARG A 11 -13.17 -51.54 -40.94
CA ARG A 11 -11.97 -50.85 -40.41
C ARG A 11 -12.45 -49.76 -39.47
N GLN A 12 -12.26 -49.97 -38.16
CA GLN A 12 -12.36 -48.91 -37.17
C GLN A 12 -11.19 -47.94 -37.38
N PHE A 13 -11.46 -46.81 -38.04
CA PHE A 13 -10.59 -45.65 -37.91
C PHE A 13 -10.76 -45.13 -36.49
N ARG A 14 -9.82 -45.48 -35.59
CA ARG A 14 -9.67 -44.78 -34.32
C ARG A 14 -9.26 -43.36 -34.66
N ARG A 15 -10.14 -42.39 -34.45
CA ARG A 15 -9.77 -40.98 -34.45
C ARG A 15 -8.75 -40.80 -33.33
N LEU A 16 -7.55 -40.37 -33.66
CA LEU A 16 -6.62 -39.82 -32.69
C LEU A 16 -7.29 -38.54 -32.17
N PHE A 17 -7.82 -38.60 -30.96
CA PHE A 17 -8.11 -37.40 -30.20
C PHE A 17 -6.76 -36.95 -29.63
N ALA A 18 -6.19 -35.91 -30.23
CA ALA A 18 -5.24 -35.07 -29.53
C ALA A 18 -6.09 -34.06 -28.76
N GLU A 19 -6.14 -34.18 -27.44
CA GLU A 19 -6.63 -33.08 -26.61
C GLU A 19 -5.65 -31.91 -26.81
N GLN A 20 -6.20 -30.71 -27.00
CA GLN A 20 -5.40 -29.50 -26.94
C GLN A 20 -4.82 -29.44 -25.53
N LEU A 21 -3.50 -29.62 -25.41
CA LEU A 21 -2.79 -29.32 -24.17
C LEU A 21 -3.19 -27.91 -23.77
N GLU A 22 -3.61 -27.76 -22.51
CA GLU A 22 -3.84 -26.44 -21.91
C GLU A 22 -2.67 -25.53 -22.28
N ASP A 23 -2.97 -24.30 -22.74
CA ASP A 23 -1.92 -23.30 -22.92
C ASP A 23 -1.29 -23.09 -21.55
N ARG A 24 -0.14 -23.74 -21.31
CA ARG A 24 0.76 -23.36 -20.25
C ARG A 24 1.29 -21.98 -20.63
N ARG A 25 0.58 -20.93 -20.21
CA ARG A 25 1.25 -19.68 -19.85
C ARG A 25 2.20 -20.06 -18.73
N VAL A 26 3.44 -20.33 -19.09
CA VAL A 26 4.51 -20.43 -18.11
C VAL A 26 4.56 -19.01 -17.53
N LEU A 27 4.19 -18.86 -16.25
CA LEU A 27 4.39 -17.62 -15.50
C LEU A 27 5.91 -17.37 -15.49
N ALA A 28 6.39 -16.65 -16.50
CA ALA A 28 7.77 -16.22 -16.54
C ALA A 28 7.82 -15.02 -15.60
N THR A 29 8.29 -15.24 -14.37
CA THR A 29 8.59 -14.15 -13.44
C THR A 29 9.53 -13.17 -14.14
N VAL A 30 9.12 -11.91 -14.25
CA VAL A 30 9.93 -10.82 -14.80
C VAL A 30 10.73 -10.20 -13.66
N VAL A 31 12.05 -10.30 -13.74
CA VAL A 31 12.96 -9.95 -12.64
C VAL A 31 13.76 -8.72 -13.02
N TRP A 32 13.86 -7.76 -12.09
CA TRP A 32 14.79 -6.64 -12.23
C TRP A 32 16.24 -7.15 -12.18
N ASP A 33 17.02 -6.93 -13.24
CA ASP A 33 18.43 -7.30 -13.31
C ASP A 33 19.38 -6.09 -13.35
N GLY A 34 18.85 -4.88 -13.60
CA GLY A 34 19.61 -3.63 -13.65
C GLY A 34 20.62 -3.55 -14.80
N GLY A 35 20.48 -4.35 -15.85
CA GLY A 35 21.40 -4.37 -17.00
C GLY A 35 21.47 -3.05 -17.77
N GLY A 36 20.46 -2.19 -17.65
CA GLY A 36 20.37 -0.88 -18.31
C GLY A 36 21.21 0.23 -17.66
N GLY A 37 21.73 0.01 -16.45
CA GLY A 37 22.59 0.97 -15.75
C GLY A 37 21.87 2.21 -15.20
N ASP A 38 20.54 2.19 -15.18
CA ASP A 38 19.67 3.19 -14.56
C ASP A 38 18.61 2.50 -13.67
N PHE A 39 17.67 3.27 -13.12
CA PHE A 39 16.62 2.76 -12.22
C PHE A 39 15.22 2.94 -12.79
N PHE A 40 15.10 3.10 -14.11
CA PHE A 40 13.81 3.31 -14.76
C PHE A 40 13.14 1.98 -15.13
N TRP A 41 11.90 1.78 -14.67
CA TRP A 41 11.04 0.68 -15.07
C TRP A 41 10.89 0.61 -16.59
N SER A 42 10.81 1.77 -17.26
CA SER A 42 10.63 1.87 -18.70
C SER A 42 11.84 1.44 -19.54
N ASN A 43 13.01 1.19 -18.93
CA ASN A 43 14.18 0.71 -19.66
C ASN A 43 14.14 -0.83 -19.75
N PRO A 44 13.90 -1.42 -20.94
CA PRO A 44 13.80 -2.87 -21.08
C PRO A 44 15.08 -3.60 -20.66
N LEU A 45 16.26 -2.95 -20.75
CA LEU A 45 17.54 -3.55 -20.37
C LEU A 45 17.69 -3.75 -18.85
N ASN A 46 16.79 -3.21 -18.03
CA ASN A 46 16.78 -3.44 -16.58
C ASN A 46 16.00 -4.70 -16.18
N TRP A 47 15.41 -5.40 -17.15
CA TRP A 47 14.55 -6.54 -16.92
C TRP A 47 15.09 -7.80 -17.57
N SER A 48 14.90 -8.91 -16.88
CA SER A 48 15.28 -10.24 -17.36
C SER A 48 14.77 -10.49 -18.78
N GLY A 49 15.69 -10.78 -19.70
CA GLY A 49 15.34 -11.04 -21.10
C GLY A 49 15.17 -9.78 -21.95
N ASP A 50 15.57 -8.61 -21.44
CA ASP A 50 15.52 -7.31 -22.12
C ASP A 50 14.11 -6.94 -22.59
N GLN A 51 13.09 -7.26 -21.79
CA GLN A 51 11.67 -6.99 -22.07
C GLN A 51 10.96 -6.40 -20.85
N LEU A 52 10.11 -5.41 -21.07
CA LEU A 52 9.30 -4.81 -20.00
C LEU A 52 8.26 -5.81 -19.47
N PRO A 53 7.92 -5.75 -18.17
CA PRO A 53 6.75 -6.42 -17.62
C PRO A 53 5.46 -6.04 -18.38
N GLN A 54 4.57 -7.01 -18.53
CA GLN A 54 3.27 -6.91 -19.19
C GLN A 54 2.12 -7.19 -18.21
N ASN A 55 0.90 -6.96 -18.68
CA ASN A 55 -0.30 -7.24 -17.87
C ASN A 55 -0.39 -8.73 -17.52
N GLY A 56 -0.58 -9.01 -16.23
CA GLY A 56 -0.66 -10.35 -15.67
C GLY A 56 0.69 -11.04 -15.43
N ASP A 57 1.81 -10.33 -15.56
CA ASP A 57 3.12 -10.88 -15.21
C ASP A 57 3.35 -10.89 -13.69
N ASP A 58 4.17 -11.83 -13.22
CA ASP A 58 4.71 -11.84 -11.86
C ASP A 58 6.03 -11.06 -11.84
N VAL A 59 6.13 -10.02 -11.01
CA VAL A 59 7.29 -9.12 -10.99
C VAL A 59 8.08 -9.25 -9.69
N THR A 60 9.39 -9.40 -9.80
CA THR A 60 10.31 -9.37 -8.64
C THR A 60 11.38 -8.30 -8.82
N ILE A 61 11.56 -7.46 -7.80
CA ILE A 61 12.60 -6.42 -7.77
C ILE A 61 13.44 -6.58 -6.51
N ASN A 62 14.69 -6.99 -6.70
CA ASN A 62 15.67 -7.25 -5.64
C ASN A 62 16.95 -6.41 -5.81
N SER A 63 16.79 -5.13 -6.15
CA SER A 63 17.90 -4.19 -6.42
C SER A 63 18.62 -3.64 -5.17
N GLY A 64 18.30 -4.15 -3.97
CA GLY A 64 18.86 -3.70 -2.70
C GLY A 64 18.31 -2.33 -2.27
N GLU A 65 19.19 -1.36 -2.02
CA GLU A 65 18.82 -0.03 -1.50
C GLU A 65 18.34 0.96 -2.59
N ASN A 66 18.43 0.60 -3.88
CA ASN A 66 18.14 1.52 -4.98
C ASN A 66 16.64 1.64 -5.25
N THR A 67 16.07 2.85 -5.10
CA THR A 67 14.66 3.10 -5.42
C THR A 67 14.41 2.96 -6.93
N ILE A 68 13.47 2.09 -7.31
CA ILE A 68 13.07 1.92 -8.71
C ILE A 68 11.97 2.91 -9.06
N GLU A 69 12.10 3.56 -10.22
CA GLU A 69 11.11 4.50 -10.72
C GLU A 69 10.18 3.82 -11.73
N PHE A 70 8.91 3.65 -11.36
CA PHE A 70 7.84 3.33 -12.30
C PHE A 70 7.43 4.61 -13.05
N ASN A 71 7.86 4.69 -14.30
CA ASN A 71 7.67 5.82 -15.20
C ASN A 71 7.01 5.37 -16.52
N SER A 72 5.99 4.51 -16.41
CA SER A 72 5.29 3.99 -17.59
C SER A 72 4.27 5.02 -18.11
N PRO A 73 4.24 5.31 -19.42
CA PRO A 73 3.20 6.16 -20.01
C PRO A 73 1.84 5.46 -20.17
N VAL A 74 1.79 4.15 -19.92
CA VAL A 74 0.57 3.33 -19.97
C VAL A 74 0.34 2.65 -18.64
N ASP A 75 -0.93 2.52 -18.26
CA ASP A 75 -1.31 1.76 -17.08
C ASP A 75 -0.94 0.28 -17.25
N LEU A 76 -0.46 -0.31 -16.16
CA LEU A 76 0.00 -1.70 -16.10
C LEU A 76 -0.68 -2.41 -14.93
N ASP A 77 -1.32 -3.54 -15.20
CA ASP A 77 -1.91 -4.42 -14.20
C ASP A 77 -1.14 -5.74 -14.17
N ILE A 78 -0.17 -5.85 -13.27
CA ILE A 78 0.61 -7.08 -13.04
C ILE A 78 -0.14 -8.03 -12.09
N ASP A 79 0.22 -9.31 -12.11
CA ASP A 79 -0.36 -10.28 -11.18
C ASP A 79 0.26 -10.09 -9.79
N THR A 80 1.52 -10.47 -9.60
CA THR A 80 2.22 -10.30 -8.31
C THR A 80 3.34 -9.28 -8.37
N LEU A 81 3.67 -8.69 -7.21
CA LEU A 81 4.83 -7.83 -7.05
C LEU A 81 5.56 -8.11 -5.74
N THR A 82 6.83 -8.51 -5.84
CA THR A 82 7.74 -8.68 -4.69
C THR A 82 8.85 -7.62 -4.74
N LEU A 83 8.95 -6.80 -3.70
CA LEU A 83 9.92 -5.70 -3.57
C LEU A 83 10.85 -5.90 -2.37
N GLN A 84 12.16 -5.92 -2.61
CA GLN A 84 13.19 -5.78 -1.56
C GLN A 84 13.79 -4.37 -1.52
N THR A 85 13.19 -3.45 -2.29
CA THR A 85 13.62 -2.07 -2.47
C THR A 85 12.40 -1.13 -2.34
N SER A 86 12.66 0.17 -2.30
CA SER A 86 11.62 1.20 -2.46
C SER A 86 11.21 1.36 -3.93
N ILE A 87 9.97 1.79 -4.16
CA ILE A 87 9.45 2.11 -5.49
C ILE A 87 8.86 3.52 -5.52
N LYS A 88 9.10 4.24 -6.62
CA LYS A 88 8.53 5.56 -6.90
C LYS A 88 7.73 5.52 -8.19
N VAL A 89 6.43 5.79 -8.13
CA VAL A 89 5.55 5.94 -9.30
C VAL A 89 5.50 7.42 -9.68
N THR A 90 6.03 7.76 -10.85
CA THR A 90 6.06 9.15 -11.37
C THR A 90 5.19 9.35 -12.60
N GLN A 91 4.73 8.26 -13.22
CA GLN A 91 3.83 8.30 -14.37
C GLN A 91 3.01 7.00 -14.46
N GLY A 92 1.72 7.13 -14.77
CA GLY A 92 0.81 6.01 -15.02
C GLY A 92 0.34 5.30 -13.76
N ARG A 93 -0.54 4.32 -13.92
CA ARG A 93 -0.99 3.44 -12.84
C ARG A 93 -0.25 2.10 -12.87
N LEU A 94 0.34 1.73 -11.73
CA LEU A 94 0.77 0.36 -11.43
C LEU A 94 -0.28 -0.32 -10.54
N GLY A 95 -1.02 -1.25 -11.11
CA GLY A 95 -1.96 -2.13 -10.43
C GLY A 95 -1.35 -3.50 -10.16
N ILE A 96 -1.57 -4.00 -8.95
CA ILE A 96 -1.20 -5.36 -8.51
C ILE A 96 -2.49 -6.09 -8.17
N GLY A 97 -2.81 -7.11 -8.98
CA GLY A 97 -4.04 -7.88 -8.90
C GLY A 97 -3.96 -9.07 -7.93
N GLY A 98 -2.79 -9.64 -7.74
CA GLY A 98 -2.49 -10.77 -6.86
C GLY A 98 -1.71 -10.33 -5.62
N ASP A 99 -0.82 -11.21 -5.17
CA ASP A 99 -0.02 -10.99 -3.96
C ASP A 99 0.95 -9.82 -4.12
N PHE A 100 0.95 -8.94 -3.11
CA PHE A 100 1.91 -7.85 -2.98
C PHE A 100 2.77 -8.09 -1.73
N ALA A 101 4.09 -8.05 -1.89
CA ALA A 101 5.05 -8.15 -0.81
C ALA A 101 6.13 -7.08 -0.95
N ILE A 102 6.44 -6.41 0.16
CA ILE A 102 7.49 -5.40 0.24
C ILE A 102 8.23 -5.56 1.58
N ASP A 103 9.55 -5.54 1.56
CA ASP A 103 10.35 -5.60 2.78
C ASP A 103 10.06 -4.39 3.68
N SER A 104 9.98 -4.61 5.00
CA SER A 104 9.83 -3.52 5.98
C SER A 104 10.99 -2.52 5.90
N GLY A 105 10.73 -1.24 6.19
CA GLY A 105 11.72 -0.17 6.08
C GLY A 105 11.96 0.34 4.65
N ARG A 106 11.22 -0.20 3.67
CA ARG A 106 11.14 0.36 2.31
C ARG A 106 10.03 1.40 2.22
N SER A 107 9.94 2.03 1.06
CA SER A 107 8.94 3.06 0.81
C SER A 107 8.25 2.91 -0.54
N ILE A 108 6.99 3.31 -0.57
CA ILE A 108 6.21 3.55 -1.78
C ILE A 108 6.03 5.05 -1.90
N SER A 109 6.44 5.60 -3.03
CA SER A 109 6.23 7.01 -3.36
C SER A 109 5.35 7.13 -4.60
N VAL A 110 4.34 7.99 -4.60
CA VAL A 110 3.50 8.25 -5.78
C VAL A 110 3.43 9.75 -6.02
N GLU A 111 3.96 10.22 -7.14
CA GLU A 111 4.09 11.64 -7.46
C GLU A 111 3.38 11.97 -8.78
N GLY A 112 2.46 12.93 -8.73
CA GLY A 112 1.78 13.46 -9.90
C GLY A 112 0.33 12.99 -10.05
N ALA A 113 -0.52 13.86 -10.60
CA ALA A 113 -1.97 13.67 -10.68
C ALA A 113 -2.43 12.47 -11.54
N ASN A 114 -1.55 11.91 -12.36
CA ASN A 114 -1.82 10.75 -13.20
C ASN A 114 -1.05 9.50 -12.75
N SER A 115 -0.50 9.54 -11.53
CA SER A 115 0.33 8.47 -10.98
C SER A 115 -0.44 7.74 -9.90
N GLN A 116 -0.50 6.41 -10.01
CA GLN A 116 -1.22 5.59 -9.04
C GLN A 116 -0.46 4.30 -8.72
N PHE A 117 -0.46 3.92 -7.44
CA PHE A 117 -0.05 2.60 -6.96
C PHE A 117 -1.24 1.92 -6.32
N VAL A 118 -1.67 0.78 -6.84
CA VAL A 118 -2.88 0.09 -6.37
C VAL A 118 -2.55 -1.37 -6.09
N ALA A 119 -2.43 -1.75 -4.81
CA ALA A 119 -2.22 -3.13 -4.40
C ALA A 119 -3.52 -3.71 -3.85
N THR A 120 -4.34 -4.26 -4.76
CA THR A 120 -5.74 -4.60 -4.48
C THR A 120 -5.87 -5.67 -3.40
N ASN A 121 -5.01 -6.68 -3.44
CA ASN A 121 -5.05 -7.84 -2.55
C ASN A 121 -3.86 -7.87 -1.57
N ALA A 122 -3.23 -6.71 -1.31
CA ALA A 122 -2.18 -6.63 -0.29
C ALA A 122 -2.72 -7.09 1.07
N THR A 123 -2.05 -8.08 1.66
CA THR A 123 -2.40 -8.61 2.99
C THR A 123 -1.60 -7.97 4.11
N SER A 124 -0.46 -7.36 3.80
CA SER A 124 0.40 -6.64 4.74
C SER A 124 1.16 -5.53 4.00
N ILE A 125 1.39 -4.44 4.70
CA ILE A 125 2.26 -3.33 4.31
C ILE A 125 3.18 -2.92 5.47
N ASP A 126 3.47 -3.87 6.37
CA ASP A 126 4.06 -3.59 7.66
C ASP A 126 5.44 -2.92 7.53
N GLY A 127 5.63 -1.83 8.28
CA GLY A 127 6.89 -1.13 8.34
C GLY A 127 7.26 -0.28 7.14
N ILE A 128 6.40 -0.14 6.13
CA ILE A 128 6.73 0.67 4.95
C ILE A 128 6.34 2.14 5.15
N SER A 129 7.15 3.05 4.61
CA SER A 129 6.71 4.44 4.48
C SER A 129 5.90 4.64 3.20
N ILE A 130 4.83 5.42 3.26
CA ILE A 130 4.02 5.77 2.10
C ILE A 130 4.05 7.29 1.94
N PHE A 131 4.53 7.75 0.79
CA PHE A 131 4.59 9.16 0.44
C PHE A 131 3.80 9.40 -0.85
N VAL A 132 2.76 10.22 -0.80
CA VAL A 132 2.00 10.60 -1.99
C VAL A 132 2.03 12.11 -2.15
N SER A 133 2.28 12.59 -3.36
CA SER A 133 2.42 14.02 -3.62
C SER A 133 1.91 14.45 -4.99
N ALA A 134 1.66 15.75 -5.14
CA ALA A 134 1.27 16.40 -6.40
C ALA A 134 0.09 15.72 -7.13
N GLY A 135 -0.90 15.20 -6.38
CA GLY A 135 -2.08 14.52 -6.91
C GLY A 135 -1.95 12.98 -7.04
N GLY A 136 -0.82 12.39 -6.63
CA GLY A 136 -0.63 10.94 -6.67
C GLY A 136 -1.50 10.16 -5.69
N ILE A 137 -1.83 8.91 -6.03
CA ILE A 137 -2.70 8.05 -5.22
C ILE A 137 -2.00 6.72 -4.89
N ALA A 138 -1.99 6.34 -3.62
CA ALA A 138 -1.63 4.99 -3.17
C ALA A 138 -2.85 4.36 -2.49
N SER A 139 -3.30 3.19 -2.95
CA SER A 139 -4.50 2.51 -2.44
C SER A 139 -4.22 1.05 -2.10
N PHE A 140 -4.69 0.65 -0.91
CA PHE A 140 -4.51 -0.68 -0.33
C PHE A 140 -5.85 -1.20 0.22
N PRO A 141 -6.85 -1.45 -0.65
CA PRO A 141 -8.23 -1.65 -0.23
C PRO A 141 -8.45 -2.95 0.58
N SER A 142 -7.53 -3.91 0.56
CA SER A 142 -7.65 -5.14 1.36
C SER A 142 -6.84 -5.15 2.65
N VAL A 143 -6.06 -4.10 2.93
CA VAL A 143 -5.25 -4.01 4.14
C VAL A 143 -6.14 -3.66 5.33
N ILE A 144 -6.16 -4.54 6.34
CA ILE A 144 -6.96 -4.40 7.56
C ILE A 144 -6.13 -4.13 8.82
N ASP A 145 -4.83 -4.40 8.76
CA ASP A 145 -3.85 -4.23 9.83
C ASP A 145 -2.57 -3.61 9.25
N TYR A 146 -1.92 -2.75 10.01
CA TYR A 146 -0.65 -2.14 9.67
C TYR A 146 0.22 -2.04 10.92
N ASP A 147 1.31 -2.79 10.93
CA ASP A 147 2.33 -2.72 11.95
C ASP A 147 3.40 -1.68 11.57
N ALA A 148 3.34 -0.51 12.21
CA ALA A 148 4.27 0.60 12.01
C ALA A 148 5.55 0.49 12.87
N ASN A 149 5.85 -0.67 13.44
CA ASN A 149 6.93 -0.81 14.43
C ASN A 149 8.33 -1.02 13.83
N TYR A 150 8.41 -1.18 12.51
CA TYR A 150 9.67 -1.42 11.81
C TYR A 150 10.23 -0.14 11.21
N ALA A 151 11.47 0.21 11.53
CA ALA A 151 12.20 1.32 10.90
C ALA A 151 11.55 2.72 11.02
N SER A 152 10.60 2.92 11.94
CA SER A 152 9.92 4.20 12.21
C SER A 152 9.33 4.84 10.94
N PRO A 153 8.34 4.19 10.30
CA PRO A 153 7.82 4.60 9.00
C PRO A 153 7.03 5.91 9.08
N THR A 154 6.78 6.50 7.93
CA THR A 154 5.95 7.70 7.78
C THR A 154 4.85 7.47 6.75
N LEU A 155 3.63 7.89 7.08
CA LEU A 155 2.53 8.01 6.13
C LEU A 155 2.30 9.50 5.85
N ARG A 156 2.50 9.96 4.61
CA ARG A 156 2.34 11.36 4.26
C ARG A 156 1.68 11.56 2.90
N ALA A 157 0.58 12.30 2.89
CA ALA A 157 -0.05 12.82 1.68
C ALA A 157 0.14 14.32 1.57
N SER A 158 0.78 14.82 0.52
CA SER A 158 1.16 16.23 0.39
C SER A 158 0.84 16.83 -0.99
N GLY A 159 -0.13 17.73 -1.05
CA GLY A 159 -0.57 18.37 -2.28
C GLY A 159 -2.03 18.05 -2.61
N ALA A 160 -2.71 18.98 -3.28
CA ALA A 160 -4.10 18.82 -3.66
C ALA A 160 -4.32 17.55 -4.49
N GLY A 161 -5.29 16.72 -4.08
CA GLY A 161 -5.64 15.47 -4.73
C GLY A 161 -4.71 14.29 -4.42
N SER A 162 -3.68 14.48 -3.58
CA SER A 162 -2.84 13.37 -3.12
C SER A 162 -3.58 12.53 -2.09
N VAL A 163 -3.61 11.21 -2.26
CA VAL A 163 -4.41 10.31 -1.42
C VAL A 163 -3.63 9.07 -0.99
N ILE A 164 -3.60 8.80 0.31
CA ILE A 164 -3.31 7.47 0.86
C ILE A 164 -4.66 6.87 1.27
N ASP A 165 -5.08 5.81 0.58
CA ASP A 165 -6.31 5.07 0.87
C ASP A 165 -6.00 3.79 1.65
N LEU A 166 -6.33 3.85 2.94
CA LEU A 166 -6.30 2.75 3.91
C LEU A 166 -7.72 2.60 4.52
N SER A 167 -8.76 2.82 3.71
CA SER A 167 -10.16 2.89 4.16
C SER A 167 -10.68 1.64 4.88
N ASN A 168 -10.09 0.46 4.64
CA ASN A 168 -10.43 -0.79 5.32
C ASN A 168 -9.49 -1.14 6.50
N LEU A 169 -8.51 -0.27 6.81
CA LEU A 169 -7.61 -0.46 7.93
C LEU A 169 -8.39 -0.33 9.24
N THR A 170 -8.36 -1.39 10.06
CA THR A 170 -9.04 -1.41 11.37
C THR A 170 -8.07 -1.25 12.54
N ASN A 171 -6.81 -1.63 12.34
CA ASN A 171 -5.76 -1.55 13.33
C ASN A 171 -4.49 -0.91 12.74
N LEU A 172 -3.94 0.07 13.47
CA LEU A 172 -2.61 0.64 13.24
C LEU A 172 -1.82 0.45 14.52
N ASP A 173 -0.86 -0.47 14.49
CA ASP A 173 0.01 -0.77 15.62
C ASP A 173 1.26 0.11 15.58
N PHE A 174 1.46 0.92 16.63
CA PHE A 174 2.67 1.73 16.84
C PHE A 174 3.36 1.37 18.18
N SER A 175 3.19 0.12 18.62
CA SER A 175 3.73 -0.48 19.84
C SER A 175 5.21 -0.91 19.74
N GLY A 176 6.01 -0.24 18.91
CA GLY A 176 7.34 -0.68 18.48
C GLY A 176 8.48 -0.25 19.39
N ALA A 177 9.57 0.26 18.81
CA ALA A 177 10.80 0.60 19.54
C ALA A 177 10.60 1.62 20.69
N HIS A 178 11.62 1.82 21.52
CA HIS A 178 11.65 2.95 22.44
C HIS A 178 12.03 4.25 21.71
N ALA A 179 11.52 5.37 22.19
CA ALA A 179 11.87 6.73 21.76
C ALA A 179 11.64 7.00 20.26
N HIS A 180 10.42 6.76 19.78
CA HIS A 180 10.02 7.11 18.42
C HIS A 180 8.60 7.69 18.35
N ILE A 181 8.32 8.47 17.30
CA ILE A 181 6.98 8.92 16.93
C ILE A 181 6.74 8.53 15.48
N ILE A 182 5.60 7.89 15.21
CA ILE A 182 5.15 7.58 13.85
C ILE A 182 4.35 8.77 13.29
N PRO A 183 4.78 9.41 12.18
CA PRO A 183 4.03 10.50 11.58
C PRO A 183 2.95 9.99 10.61
N VAL A 184 1.74 10.54 10.75
CA VAL A 184 0.62 10.41 9.82
C VAL A 184 0.18 11.82 9.42
N GLU A 185 0.53 12.24 8.20
CA GLU A 185 0.50 13.66 7.83
C GLU A 185 -0.24 13.91 6.52
N ALA A 186 -1.37 14.60 6.60
CA ALA A 186 -2.05 15.21 5.47
C ALA A 186 -1.62 16.68 5.34
N LEU A 187 -0.98 17.05 4.23
CA LEU A 187 -0.35 18.36 4.03
C LEU A 187 -0.81 19.00 2.72
N VAL A 188 -0.95 20.33 2.70
CA VAL A 188 -1.19 21.13 1.48
C VAL A 188 -2.29 20.57 0.56
N GLY A 189 -3.43 20.12 1.13
CA GLY A 189 -4.54 19.56 0.36
C GLY A 189 -4.52 18.03 0.17
N GLY A 190 -3.61 17.32 0.84
CA GLY A 190 -3.53 15.86 0.81
C GLY A 190 -4.58 15.19 1.69
N THR A 191 -4.92 13.93 1.40
CA THR A 191 -5.88 13.14 2.17
C THR A 191 -5.27 11.81 2.61
N ILE A 192 -5.51 11.42 3.86
CA ILE A 192 -5.24 10.08 4.36
C ILE A 192 -6.56 9.51 4.89
N ASP A 193 -7.02 8.41 4.29
CA ASP A 193 -8.24 7.72 4.71
C ASP A 193 -7.91 6.60 5.70
N LEU A 194 -8.35 6.77 6.95
CA LEU A 194 -8.27 5.77 8.03
C LEU A 194 -9.68 5.56 8.63
N SER A 195 -10.72 5.73 7.81
CA SER A 195 -12.12 5.82 8.24
C SER A 195 -12.64 4.59 8.99
N SER A 196 -12.00 3.42 8.84
CA SER A 196 -12.35 2.18 9.58
C SER A 196 -11.55 1.95 10.86
N VAL A 197 -10.56 2.80 11.18
CA VAL A 197 -9.76 2.64 12.40
C VAL A 197 -10.62 3.00 13.61
N THR A 198 -10.81 2.04 14.52
CA THR A 198 -11.65 2.23 15.73
C THR A 198 -10.84 2.50 16.99
N GLN A 199 -9.59 2.05 17.02
CA GLN A 199 -8.69 2.25 18.16
C GLN A 199 -7.25 2.41 17.71
N LEU A 200 -6.57 3.37 18.32
CA LEU A 200 -5.14 3.58 18.23
C LEU A 200 -4.53 3.34 19.61
N SER A 201 -3.60 2.40 19.74
CA SER A 201 -2.91 2.17 21.00
C SER A 201 -1.51 1.61 20.81
N ASP A 202 -0.59 2.05 21.66
CA ASP A 202 0.74 1.46 21.78
C ASP A 202 0.75 0.21 22.68
N ARG A 203 -0.36 -0.23 23.27
CA ARG A 203 -0.55 -1.54 23.94
C ARG A 203 0.44 -1.88 25.08
N SER A 204 1.31 -0.96 25.52
CA SER A 204 2.33 -1.21 26.55
C SER A 204 2.74 0.05 27.29
N GLU A 205 2.99 -0.11 28.58
CA GLU A 205 3.44 0.97 29.46
C GLU A 205 4.98 1.17 29.47
N SER A 206 5.74 0.25 28.87
CA SER A 206 7.20 0.13 29.09
C SER A 206 8.08 1.02 28.21
N TYR A 207 7.55 1.64 27.16
CA TYR A 207 8.35 2.43 26.21
C TYR A 207 7.72 3.77 25.83
N ALA A 208 8.50 4.85 25.92
CA ALA A 208 8.12 6.14 25.36
C ALA A 208 8.03 6.08 23.83
N ARG A 209 6.83 6.21 23.29
CA ARG A 209 6.55 6.25 21.85
C ARG A 209 5.21 6.90 21.60
N GLY A 210 5.00 7.36 20.38
CA GLY A 210 3.73 8.00 20.02
C GLY A 210 3.39 7.87 18.54
N LEU A 211 2.18 8.31 18.23
CA LEU A 211 1.66 8.46 16.89
C LEU A 211 1.25 9.93 16.73
N ALA A 212 1.87 10.64 15.79
CA ALA A 212 1.58 12.04 15.54
C ALA A 212 0.72 12.17 14.28
N ILE A 213 -0.55 12.48 14.49
CA ILE A 213 -1.51 12.69 13.40
C ILE A 213 -1.65 14.18 13.17
N LYS A 214 -1.40 14.61 11.94
CA LYS A 214 -1.40 16.02 11.57
C LYS A 214 -2.15 16.24 10.26
N ALA A 215 -3.06 17.21 10.24
CA ALA A 215 -3.65 17.78 9.03
C ALA A 215 -3.29 19.27 8.95
N ASP A 216 -2.56 19.68 7.91
CA ASP A 216 -2.02 21.03 7.80
C ASP A 216 -2.19 21.64 6.41
N GLY A 217 -2.82 22.80 6.36
CA GLY A 217 -3.19 23.51 5.13
C GLY A 217 -4.62 23.21 4.69
N ALA A 218 -5.22 24.17 3.99
CA ALA A 218 -6.58 24.06 3.49
C ALA A 218 -6.76 22.84 2.58
N GLY A 219 -7.82 22.06 2.83
CA GLY A 219 -8.13 20.84 2.10
C GLY A 219 -7.33 19.62 2.54
N SER A 220 -6.38 19.76 3.48
CA SER A 220 -5.70 18.61 4.07
C SER A 220 -6.65 17.87 5.00
N LYS A 221 -6.85 16.56 4.79
CA LYS A 221 -7.76 15.74 5.60
C LYS A 221 -7.10 14.47 6.10
N VAL A 222 -7.28 14.16 7.38
CA VAL A 222 -7.15 12.78 7.90
C VAL A 222 -8.52 12.31 8.34
N ASP A 223 -9.03 11.24 7.72
CA ASP A 223 -10.32 10.66 8.07
C ASP A 223 -10.16 9.60 9.16
N LEU A 224 -10.68 9.86 10.35
CA LEU A 224 -10.71 8.97 11.51
C LEU A 224 -12.15 8.85 12.02
N SER A 225 -13.14 8.93 11.12
CA SER A 225 -14.56 9.08 11.46
C SER A 225 -15.10 7.96 12.37
N SER A 226 -14.49 6.77 12.36
CA SER A 226 -14.85 5.65 13.26
C SER A 226 -13.96 5.52 14.51
N LEU A 227 -12.98 6.40 14.72
CA LEU A 227 -12.04 6.29 15.84
C LEU A 227 -12.73 6.56 17.17
N VAL A 228 -12.73 5.58 18.08
CA VAL A 228 -13.34 5.68 19.41
C VAL A 228 -12.30 5.97 20.50
N ASN A 229 -11.13 5.33 20.41
CA ASN A 229 -10.10 5.36 21.43
C ASN A 229 -8.73 5.72 20.85
N PHE A 230 -8.03 6.70 21.43
CA PHE A 230 -6.61 6.93 21.17
C PHE A 230 -5.83 6.94 22.48
N LEU A 231 -5.09 5.84 22.70
CA LEU A 231 -4.50 5.48 23.98
C LEU A 231 -2.99 5.35 23.88
N GLN A 232 -2.25 6.30 24.46
CA GLN A 232 -0.84 6.10 24.77
C GLN A 232 -0.71 5.57 26.20
N GLU A 233 -0.32 4.30 26.30
CA GLU A 233 -0.19 3.56 27.55
C GLU A 233 1.12 3.88 28.26
N SER A 234 2.22 4.12 27.51
CA SER A 234 3.56 4.46 28.02
C SER A 234 3.56 5.31 29.29
N ASN A 235 4.22 4.82 30.35
CA ASN A 235 4.41 5.54 31.61
C ASN A 235 5.62 6.49 31.60
N TRP A 236 6.36 6.55 30.50
CA TRP A 236 7.50 7.43 30.34
C TRP A 236 7.06 8.79 29.77
N ASP A 237 7.34 9.88 30.49
CA ASP A 237 7.00 11.25 30.09
C ASP A 237 8.22 12.00 29.53
N THR A 238 8.68 11.60 28.34
CA THR A 238 9.96 12.06 27.75
C THR A 238 9.81 12.82 26.42
N GLY A 239 8.64 13.41 26.15
CA GLY A 239 8.39 14.22 24.95
C GLY A 239 7.92 13.45 23.70
N TRP A 240 7.89 12.12 23.77
CA TRP A 240 7.39 11.24 22.69
C TRP A 240 5.87 11.02 22.82
N ARG A 241 5.11 12.11 22.89
CA ARG A 241 3.65 12.04 23.06
C ARG A 241 2.94 11.90 21.72
N SER A 242 1.95 11.04 21.68
CA SER A 242 0.97 10.98 20.62
C SER A 242 0.25 12.33 20.50
N SER A 243 -0.14 12.69 19.28
CA SER A 243 -0.81 13.96 19.03
C SER A 243 -1.88 13.89 17.95
N LEU A 244 -2.87 14.78 18.09
CA LEU A 244 -3.84 15.14 17.05
C LEU A 244 -3.69 16.64 16.81
N THR A 245 -3.21 17.02 15.62
CA THR A 245 -2.93 18.42 15.30
C THR A 245 -3.61 18.86 14.01
N THR A 246 -4.42 19.91 14.07
CA THR A 246 -4.82 20.68 12.87
C THR A 246 -4.14 22.04 12.86
N SER A 247 -3.73 22.48 11.67
CA SER A 247 -3.23 23.83 11.44
C SER A 247 -3.54 24.33 10.03
N ASN A 248 -3.56 25.65 9.87
CA ASN A 248 -3.75 26.33 8.58
C ASN A 248 -4.98 25.86 7.79
N GLY A 249 -6.07 25.49 8.48
CA GLY A 249 -7.31 25.02 7.87
C GLY A 249 -7.35 23.54 7.49
N GLY A 250 -6.44 22.73 8.01
CA GLY A 250 -6.51 21.27 7.92
C GLY A 250 -7.64 20.68 8.78
N GLU A 251 -8.05 19.47 8.44
CA GLU A 251 -9.19 18.77 9.06
C GLU A 251 -8.78 17.37 9.53
N ILE A 252 -9.12 17.03 10.77
CA ILE A 252 -9.12 15.66 11.27
C ILE A 252 -10.57 15.36 11.65
N ASP A 253 -11.19 14.41 10.96
CA ASP A 253 -12.55 13.94 11.28
C ASP A 253 -12.43 12.82 12.30
N ALA A 254 -12.73 13.10 13.57
CA ALA A 254 -12.69 12.11 14.65
C ALA A 254 -13.99 12.11 15.46
N LEU A 255 -15.14 12.23 14.77
CA LEU A 255 -16.45 12.43 15.39
C LEU A 255 -16.94 11.28 16.30
N ALA A 256 -16.35 10.09 16.20
CA ALA A 256 -16.64 8.97 17.11
C ALA A 256 -15.77 8.95 18.37
N LEU A 257 -14.78 9.86 18.50
CA LEU A 257 -13.76 9.80 19.54
C LEU A 257 -14.36 10.08 20.92
N THR A 258 -14.19 9.15 21.84
CA THR A 258 -14.68 9.25 23.22
C THR A 258 -13.56 9.24 24.26
N THR A 259 -12.43 8.61 23.95
CA THR A 259 -11.34 8.41 24.92
C THR A 259 -10.00 8.85 24.36
N LEU A 260 -9.35 9.78 25.07
CA LEU A 260 -7.94 10.16 24.88
C LEU A 260 -7.15 9.83 26.15
N LYS A 261 -6.03 9.13 26.00
CA LYS A 261 -5.08 8.88 27.10
C LYS A 261 -3.69 9.33 26.68
N LYS A 262 -3.16 10.35 27.38
CA LYS A 262 -1.82 10.93 27.15
C LYS A 262 -1.57 11.44 25.71
N VAL A 263 -2.63 11.83 25.01
CA VAL A 263 -2.57 12.42 23.65
C VAL A 263 -2.64 13.94 23.73
N ASN A 264 -1.70 14.64 23.08
CA ASN A 264 -1.74 16.09 22.95
C ASN A 264 -2.65 16.48 21.77
N ALA A 265 -3.72 17.21 22.03
CA ALA A 265 -4.66 17.65 20.99
C ALA A 265 -4.56 19.18 20.81
N SER A 266 -4.32 19.63 19.57
CA SER A 266 -4.16 21.06 19.22
C SER A 266 -4.89 21.35 17.92
N PHE A 267 -5.89 22.23 17.96
CA PHE A 267 -6.71 22.57 16.79
C PHE A 267 -6.80 24.08 16.61
N ASP A 268 -6.68 24.53 15.36
CA ASP A 268 -6.80 25.93 14.94
C ASP A 268 -8.24 26.44 14.79
N GLY A 269 -9.23 25.63 15.21
CA GLY A 269 -10.66 25.97 15.21
C GLY A 269 -11.51 25.25 14.16
N ASN A 270 -10.90 24.56 13.19
CA ASN A 270 -11.60 23.74 12.19
C ASN A 270 -11.59 22.23 12.48
N GLY A 271 -10.75 21.76 13.42
CA GLY A 271 -10.78 20.37 13.86
C GLY A 271 -12.08 20.06 14.61
N THR A 272 -12.80 19.04 14.17
CA THR A 272 -14.02 18.57 14.84
C THR A 272 -13.66 17.42 15.78
N LEU A 273 -13.36 17.75 17.03
CA LEU A 273 -13.48 16.76 18.11
C LEU A 273 -14.93 16.75 18.60
N PRO A 274 -15.51 15.57 18.90
CA PRO A 274 -16.65 15.51 19.80
C PRO A 274 -16.29 16.23 21.09
N HIS A 275 -17.23 17.01 21.62
CA HIS A 275 -17.12 17.55 22.95
C HIS A 275 -16.87 16.41 23.95
N ALA A 276 -15.62 16.17 24.32
CA ALA A 276 -15.28 15.32 25.45
C ALA A 276 -15.75 16.05 26.73
N GLN A 277 -16.80 15.51 27.37
CA GLN A 277 -17.16 15.84 28.76
C GLN A 277 -16.22 15.14 29.73
#